data_AF-A0A3D5D154-F1
#
_entry.id   AF-A0A3D5D154-F1
#
_cell.length_a   1.000
_cell.length_b   1.000
_cell.length_c   1.000
_cell.angle_alpha   90.00
_cell.angle_beta   90.00
_cell.angle_gamma   90.00
#
_symmetry.space_group_name_H-M   'P 1'
#
loop_
_entity.id
_entity.type
_entity.pdbx_description
1 polymer ?
#
loop_
_entity_poly.entity_id
_entity_poly.type
_entity_poly.pdbx_seq_one_letter_code
_entity_poly.pdbx_strand_id
1 'polypeptide(L)'
;LMPAISKLKEGEQLFDIAIYQNTYYAVGARAAYGYREFKSEQDSYRNKVVALIFTPLGKEDEINQRIHAEAQVIHNKFNPNLFAQSGQDCQEYATFYVGDSWMGIEARFVREAIDEDQLRTLPESAPFIAGMHAYRGEVIPVIDLARMLGHPHYFTDYRQIIVIEDKAASLRFGLFVSALGEIPYLAPTQIQPMNTFFRGASHNPGIAIANIAQNSMLTLITAQSLWDKVLSVRSQSAEQVYA
;
A
#
# COMPACT_ATOMS: atom_id res chain seq x y z
N LEU A 1 -24.30 -7.49 18.31
CA LEU A 1 -25.30 -6.39 18.34
C LEU A 1 -25.08 -5.59 19.60
N MET A 2 -24.89 -4.27 19.47
CA MET A 2 -24.36 -3.42 20.53
C MET A 2 -25.32 -3.32 21.74
N PRO A 3 -24.86 -3.60 22.97
CA PRO A 3 -25.68 -3.54 24.18
C PRO A 3 -26.30 -2.17 24.47
N ALA A 4 -25.79 -1.09 23.89
CA ALA A 4 -26.30 0.26 24.08
C ALA A 4 -27.61 0.53 23.31
N ILE A 5 -27.86 -0.15 22.19
CA ILE A 5 -29.06 0.05 21.37
C ILE A 5 -30.33 -0.29 22.14
N SER A 6 -30.30 -1.33 22.99
CA SER A 6 -31.45 -1.72 23.82
C SER A 6 -31.76 -0.76 24.96
N LYS A 7 -30.88 0.23 25.21
CA LYS A 7 -31.00 1.22 26.29
C LYS A 7 -31.40 2.61 25.78
N LEU A 8 -31.63 2.78 24.48
CA LEU A 8 -32.02 4.06 23.90
C LEU A 8 -33.37 4.54 24.46
N LYS A 9 -33.39 5.78 24.93
CA LYS A 9 -34.62 6.47 25.33
C LYS A 9 -35.32 7.05 24.10
N GLU A 10 -36.59 7.40 24.25
CA GLU A 10 -37.40 7.97 23.17
C GLU A 10 -36.71 9.19 22.53
N GLY A 11 -36.59 9.19 21.21
CA GLY A 11 -35.93 10.23 20.44
C GLY A 11 -34.41 10.27 20.48
N GLU A 12 -33.76 9.42 21.28
CA GLU A 12 -32.32 9.25 21.24
C GLU A 12 -31.88 8.56 19.95
N GLN A 13 -30.66 8.89 19.54
CA GLN A 13 -29.99 8.29 18.40
C GLN A 13 -28.60 7.83 18.81
N LEU A 14 -28.09 6.82 18.10
CA LEU A 14 -26.77 6.25 18.33
C LEU A 14 -26.20 5.77 17.00
N PHE A 15 -24.89 5.88 16.86
CA PHE A 15 -24.14 5.35 15.73
C PHE A 15 -22.93 4.58 16.25
N ASP A 16 -22.54 3.52 15.55
CA ASP A 16 -21.35 2.73 15.84
C ASP A 16 -21.01 1.82 14.66
N ILE A 17 -19.94 1.06 14.79
CA ILE A 17 -19.55 0.00 13.88
C ILE A 17 -19.88 -1.36 14.52
N ALA A 18 -20.51 -2.24 13.75
CA ALA A 18 -20.79 -3.60 14.18
C ALA A 18 -20.31 -4.63 13.16
N ILE A 19 -19.92 -5.79 13.66
CA ILE A 19 -19.58 -6.95 12.84
C ILE A 19 -20.78 -7.91 12.84
N TYR A 20 -21.20 -8.32 11.65
CA TYR A 20 -22.24 -9.32 11.47
C TYR A 20 -21.94 -10.17 10.23
N GLN A 21 -21.94 -11.49 10.36
CA GLN A 21 -21.63 -12.43 9.26
C GLN A 21 -20.34 -12.05 8.50
N ASN A 22 -19.24 -11.87 9.23
CA ASN A 22 -17.91 -11.55 8.67
C ASN A 22 -17.86 -10.25 7.86
N THR A 23 -18.76 -9.30 8.13
CA THR A 23 -18.85 -8.01 7.44
C THR A 23 -18.98 -6.89 8.47
N TYR A 24 -18.18 -5.84 8.31
CA TYR A 24 -18.33 -4.59 9.05
C TYR A 24 -19.52 -3.79 8.49
N TYR A 25 -20.33 -3.24 9.39
CA TYR A 25 -21.44 -2.35 9.08
C TYR A 25 -21.31 -1.05 9.86
N ALA A 26 -21.58 0.07 9.19
CA ALA A 26 -21.96 1.29 9.88
C ALA A 26 -23.42 1.12 10.33
N VAL A 27 -23.66 1.23 11.63
CA VAL A 27 -24.97 1.05 12.23
C VAL A 27 -25.48 2.39 12.75
N GLY A 28 -26.64 2.80 12.26
CA GLY A 28 -27.42 3.90 12.82
C GLY A 28 -28.63 3.37 13.56
N ALA A 29 -28.90 3.88 14.74
CA ALA A 29 -30.08 3.55 15.54
C ALA A 29 -30.81 4.84 15.93
N ARG A 30 -32.14 4.85 15.81
CA ARG A 30 -32.97 5.91 16.36
C ARG A 30 -34.21 5.33 17.02
N ALA A 31 -34.39 5.64 18.30
CA ALA A 31 -35.62 5.32 19.00
C ALA A 31 -36.75 6.19 18.46
N ALA A 32 -37.91 5.57 18.25
CA ALA A 32 -39.09 6.29 17.86
C ALA A 32 -39.36 7.42 18.86
N TYR A 33 -39.59 8.61 18.31
CA TYR A 33 -40.10 9.76 19.04
C TYR A 33 -41.38 10.11 18.33
N GLY A 34 -42.49 10.07 19.07
CA GLY A 34 -43.82 9.91 18.49
C GLY A 34 -44.10 10.82 17.31
N TYR A 35 -44.87 10.35 16.33
CA TYR A 35 -45.74 11.23 15.54
C TYR A 35 -46.88 10.42 14.88
N ARG A 36 -48.07 10.49 15.49
CA ARG A 36 -49.34 11.03 14.95
C ARG A 36 -50.49 10.57 15.87
N GLU A 37 -50.93 11.53 16.68
CA GLU A 37 -52.30 11.84 17.11
C GLU A 37 -53.22 10.68 17.57
N PHE A 38 -53.65 10.75 18.83
CA PHE A 38 -54.68 9.92 19.51
C PHE A 38 -54.21 8.60 20.14
N LYS A 39 -53.29 8.69 21.10
CA LYS A 39 -53.26 7.70 22.19
C LYS A 39 -54.20 8.17 23.30
N SER A 40 -55.39 7.58 23.37
CA SER A 40 -56.31 7.79 24.50
C SER A 40 -55.78 7.09 25.75
N GLU A 41 -56.34 7.36 26.93
CA GLU A 41 -55.99 6.64 28.16
C GLU A 41 -56.24 5.11 28.06
N GLN A 42 -56.98 4.65 27.05
CA GLN A 42 -57.23 3.23 26.75
C GLN A 42 -56.29 2.62 25.69
N ASP A 43 -55.39 3.39 25.08
CA ASP A 43 -54.43 2.84 24.12
C ASP A 43 -53.33 2.05 24.84
N SER A 44 -53.37 0.72 24.65
CA SER A 44 -52.46 -0.26 25.25
C SER A 44 -51.12 -0.38 24.48
N TYR A 45 -50.98 0.28 23.33
CA TYR A 45 -49.83 0.09 22.45
C TYR A 45 -48.65 1.02 22.82
N ARG A 46 -47.80 0.57 23.76
CA ARG A 46 -46.52 1.22 24.14
C ARG A 46 -45.30 0.43 23.67
N ASN A 47 -45.26 0.02 22.41
CA ASN A 47 -44.09 -0.68 21.88
C ASN A 47 -42.92 0.29 21.68
N LYS A 48 -41.81 0.01 22.36
CA LYS A 48 -40.54 0.69 22.12
C LYS A 48 -40.01 0.23 20.77
N VAL A 49 -40.16 1.07 19.75
CA VAL A 49 -39.64 0.81 18.41
C VAL A 49 -38.32 1.55 18.24
N VAL A 50 -37.31 0.83 17.74
CA VAL A 50 -36.02 1.42 17.33
C VAL A 50 -35.83 1.10 15.86
N ALA A 51 -35.64 2.13 15.05
CA ALA A 51 -35.22 1.95 13.66
C ALA A 51 -33.71 1.70 13.64
N LEU A 52 -33.29 0.68 12.90
CA LEU A 52 -31.89 0.34 12.68
C LEU A 52 -31.59 0.42 11.19
N ILE A 53 -30.48 1.06 10.86
CA ILE A 53 -29.91 1.12 9.51
C ILE A 53 -28.54 0.47 9.57
N PHE A 54 -28.30 -0.45 8.65
CA PHE A 54 -27.02 -1.13 8.48
C PHE A 54 -26.50 -0.82 7.07
N THR A 55 -25.39 -0.11 7.00
CA THR A 55 -24.70 0.14 5.73
C THR A 55 -23.45 -0.73 5.69
N PRO A 56 -23.34 -1.69 4.76
CA PRO A 56 -22.16 -2.56 4.68
C PRO A 56 -20.92 -1.74 4.32
N LEU A 57 -19.82 -2.01 5.01
CA LEU A 57 -18.52 -1.35 4.80
C LEU A 57 -17.51 -2.28 4.11
N GLY A 58 -17.59 -3.60 4.36
CA GLY A 58 -16.71 -4.59 3.75
C GLY A 58 -16.48 -5.80 4.65
N LYS A 59 -15.76 -6.81 4.16
CA LYS A 59 -15.49 -8.02 4.94
C LYS A 59 -14.51 -7.76 6.09
N GLU A 60 -14.73 -8.44 7.20
CA GLU A 60 -13.92 -8.32 8.42
C GLU A 60 -12.45 -8.63 8.15
N ASP A 61 -12.15 -9.78 7.52
CA ASP A 61 -10.77 -10.19 7.24
C ASP A 61 -10.05 -9.20 6.33
N GLU A 62 -10.72 -8.72 5.28
CA GLU A 62 -10.14 -7.76 4.32
C GLU A 62 -9.87 -6.41 4.99
N ILE A 63 -10.81 -5.89 5.79
CA ILE A 63 -10.65 -4.62 6.49
C ILE A 63 -9.59 -4.73 7.59
N ASN A 64 -9.59 -5.81 8.38
CA ASN A 64 -8.58 -6.01 9.42
C ASN A 64 -7.18 -6.14 8.82
N GLN A 65 -7.02 -6.88 7.72
CA GLN A 65 -5.75 -6.95 7.00
C GLN A 65 -5.29 -5.57 6.54
N ARG A 66 -6.20 -4.71 6.03
CA ARG A 66 -5.87 -3.32 5.67
C ARG A 66 -5.44 -2.50 6.88
N ILE A 67 -6.18 -2.55 7.98
CA ILE A 67 -5.84 -1.83 9.23
C ILE A 67 -4.45 -2.27 9.73
N HIS A 68 -4.15 -3.57 9.69
CA HIS A 68 -2.84 -4.08 10.07
C HIS A 68 -1.74 -3.62 9.11
N ALA A 69 -1.97 -3.63 7.80
CA ALA A 69 -1.02 -3.14 6.81
C ALA A 69 -0.75 -1.63 6.99
N GLU A 70 -1.80 -0.81 7.19
CA GLU A 70 -1.67 0.62 7.47
C GLU A 70 -0.93 0.87 8.79
N ALA A 71 -1.24 0.12 9.84
CA ALA A 71 -0.53 0.20 11.12
C ALA A 71 0.95 -0.18 10.98
N GLN A 72 1.30 -1.14 10.11
CA GLN A 72 2.69 -1.49 9.82
C GLN A 72 3.43 -0.39 9.04
N VAL A 73 2.78 0.23 8.05
CA VAL A 73 3.33 1.40 7.33
C VAL A 73 3.60 2.56 8.31
N ILE A 74 2.67 2.81 9.24
CA ILE A 74 2.80 3.87 10.26
C ILE A 74 3.84 3.52 11.33
N HIS A 75 3.90 2.26 11.78
CA HIS A 75 4.86 1.83 12.80
C HIS A 75 6.30 1.85 12.28
N ASN A 76 6.49 1.55 10.99
CA ASN A 76 7.78 1.61 10.33
C ASN A 76 8.06 2.99 9.72
N LYS A 77 7.29 4.03 10.06
CA LYS A 77 7.36 5.32 9.37
C LYS A 77 8.78 5.88 9.41
N PHE A 78 9.39 5.90 8.23
CA PHE A 78 10.71 6.42 7.96
C PHE A 78 10.75 7.92 8.32
N ASN A 79 11.63 8.32 9.26
CA ASN A 79 11.79 9.72 9.66
C ASN A 79 13.12 10.30 9.12
N PRO A 80 13.09 11.08 8.03
CA PRO A 80 14.30 11.62 7.41
C PRO A 80 14.96 12.76 8.19
N ASN A 81 14.37 13.25 9.29
CA ASN A 81 15.04 14.26 10.10
C ASN A 81 16.33 13.73 10.76
N LEU A 82 16.53 12.40 10.76
CA LEU A 82 17.79 11.76 11.12
C LEU A 82 18.93 11.96 10.08
N PHE A 83 18.64 12.58 8.94
CA PHE A 83 19.49 12.60 7.75
C PHE A 83 19.95 14.00 7.36
N ALA A 84 19.84 14.97 8.28
CA ALA A 84 20.28 16.33 8.09
C ALA A 84 21.82 16.45 8.10
N GLN A 85 22.46 15.97 7.03
CA GLN A 85 23.79 16.43 6.62
C GLN A 85 23.77 16.68 5.11
N SER A 86 23.48 17.94 4.73
CA SER A 86 23.74 18.43 3.39
C SER A 86 25.25 18.66 3.22
N GLY A 87 25.98 17.63 2.78
CA GLY A 87 27.38 17.68 2.38
C GLY A 87 27.56 17.58 0.86
N GLN A 88 28.73 17.95 0.34
CA GLN A 88 29.00 18.04 -1.11
C GLN A 88 28.87 16.70 -1.90
N ASP A 89 28.77 15.55 -1.23
CA ASP A 89 28.71 14.22 -1.86
C ASP A 89 27.46 13.40 -1.52
N CYS A 90 26.39 14.03 -1.01
CA CYS A 90 25.15 13.31 -0.70
C CYS A 90 24.24 13.16 -1.93
N GLN A 91 23.54 12.03 -2.02
CA GLN A 91 22.58 11.74 -3.08
C GLN A 91 21.16 11.60 -2.52
N GLU A 92 20.17 12.06 -3.28
CA GLU A 92 18.75 11.93 -2.94
C GLU A 92 18.23 10.54 -3.32
N TYR A 93 17.42 9.96 -2.44
CA TYR A 93 16.73 8.69 -2.69
C TYR A 93 15.23 8.86 -2.51
N ALA A 94 14.44 8.47 -3.51
CA ALA A 94 13.00 8.37 -3.35
C ALA A 94 12.69 7.08 -2.56
N THR A 95 11.99 7.20 -1.44
CA THR A 95 11.64 6.06 -0.60
C THR A 95 10.18 5.65 -0.75
N PHE A 96 9.93 4.36 -0.60
CA PHE A 96 8.61 3.77 -0.73
C PHE A 96 8.52 2.47 0.05
N TYR A 97 7.32 2.14 0.48
CA TYR A 97 7.03 0.93 1.23
C TYR A 97 6.51 -0.16 0.30
N VAL A 98 7.10 -1.35 0.39
CA VAL A 98 6.74 -2.50 -0.43
C VAL A 98 6.80 -3.77 0.43
N GLY A 99 5.74 -4.56 0.38
CA GLY A 99 5.63 -5.79 1.17
C GLY A 99 5.59 -5.45 2.66
N ASP A 100 6.72 -5.62 3.33
CA ASP A 100 6.89 -5.36 4.76
C ASP A 100 8.02 -4.36 5.10
N SER A 101 8.69 -3.79 4.10
CA SER A 101 9.91 -3.00 4.31
C SER A 101 9.97 -1.72 3.47
N TRP A 102 10.72 -0.74 3.98
CA TRP A 102 11.05 0.48 3.25
C TRP A 102 12.21 0.23 2.29
N MET A 103 12.03 0.72 1.07
CA MET A 103 13.02 0.66 0.01
C MET A 103 13.28 2.05 -0.55
N GLY A 104 14.44 2.22 -1.18
CA GLY A 104 14.85 3.47 -1.80
C GLY A 104 15.47 3.26 -3.17
N ILE A 105 15.21 4.17 -4.09
CA ILE A 105 15.88 4.26 -5.40
C ILE A 105 16.45 5.67 -5.56
N GLU A 106 17.56 5.82 -6.27
CA GLU A 106 18.11 7.17 -6.51
C GLU A 106 17.07 8.06 -7.19
N ALA A 107 16.81 9.23 -6.60
CA ALA A 107 15.72 10.11 -7.01
C ALA A 107 15.88 10.63 -8.45
N ARG A 108 17.11 10.70 -8.98
CA ARG A 108 17.37 11.11 -10.37
C ARG A 108 16.70 10.23 -11.43
N PHE A 109 16.39 8.97 -11.09
CA PHE A 109 15.68 8.05 -11.98
C PHE A 109 14.16 8.12 -11.81
N VAL A 110 13.66 8.77 -10.75
CA VAL A 110 12.22 8.94 -10.54
C VAL A 110 11.73 10.16 -11.31
N ARG A 111 10.64 9.99 -12.07
CA ARG A 111 9.98 11.09 -12.76
C ARG A 111 8.85 11.69 -11.97
N GLU A 112 7.96 10.84 -11.49
CA GLU A 112 6.80 11.20 -10.70
C GLU A 112 6.16 9.93 -10.12
N ALA A 113 5.30 10.11 -9.13
CA ALA A 113 4.36 9.08 -8.70
C ALA A 113 2.99 9.42 -9.28
N ILE A 114 2.36 8.44 -9.91
CA ILE A 114 1.03 8.55 -10.53
C ILE A 114 0.07 7.57 -9.87
N ASP A 115 -1.23 7.83 -10.02
CA ASP A 115 -2.25 6.88 -9.60
C ASP A 115 -2.24 5.65 -10.51
N GLU A 116 -2.77 4.54 -10.01
CA GLU A 116 -2.88 3.30 -10.80
C GLU A 116 -3.98 3.32 -11.85
N ASP A 117 -4.66 4.46 -12.04
CA ASP A 117 -5.71 4.59 -13.03
C ASP A 117 -5.16 4.18 -14.41
N GLN A 118 -5.96 3.47 -15.20
CA GLN A 118 -5.51 2.98 -16.52
C GLN A 118 -4.46 1.85 -16.49
N LEU A 119 -4.14 1.27 -15.33
CA LEU A 119 -3.42 0.00 -15.26
C LEU A 119 -4.25 -1.12 -15.91
N ARG A 120 -3.69 -1.74 -16.94
CA ARG A 120 -4.29 -2.88 -17.66
C ARG A 120 -3.49 -4.14 -17.40
N THR A 121 -4.11 -5.11 -16.72
CA THR A 121 -3.51 -6.43 -16.50
C THR A 121 -3.32 -7.15 -17.83
N LEU A 122 -2.19 -7.85 -17.96
CA LEU A 122 -1.88 -8.64 -19.15
C LEU A 122 -2.22 -10.12 -18.91
N PRO A 123 -2.89 -10.81 -19.85
CA PRO A 123 -2.98 -12.26 -19.84
C PRO A 123 -1.57 -12.88 -19.92
N GLU A 124 -1.37 -14.00 -19.22
CA GLU A 124 -0.14 -14.82 -19.30
C GLU A 124 1.16 -14.09 -18.94
N SER A 125 1.09 -12.91 -18.30
CA SER A 125 2.29 -12.21 -17.84
C SER A 125 2.88 -12.87 -16.61
N ALA A 126 4.19 -12.68 -16.40
CA ALA A 126 4.85 -13.09 -15.17
C ALA A 126 4.10 -12.54 -13.93
N PRO A 127 3.99 -13.30 -12.82
CA PRO A 127 3.15 -12.91 -11.68
C PRO A 127 3.45 -11.55 -11.06
N PHE A 128 4.70 -11.06 -11.19
CA PHE A 128 5.15 -9.76 -10.70
C PHE A 128 4.93 -8.61 -11.69
N ILE A 129 4.44 -8.87 -12.90
CA ILE A 129 4.00 -7.82 -13.81
C ILE A 129 2.57 -7.46 -13.40
N ALA A 130 2.39 -6.28 -12.82
CA ALA A 130 1.06 -5.78 -12.46
C ALA A 130 0.22 -5.50 -13.73
N GLY A 131 0.89 -5.08 -14.81
CA GLY A 131 0.24 -4.84 -16.10
C GLY A 131 1.00 -3.82 -16.93
N MET A 132 0.28 -3.15 -17.82
CA MET A 132 0.76 -2.02 -18.61
C MET A 132 -0.01 -0.75 -18.22
N HIS A 133 0.66 0.39 -18.22
CA HIS A 133 0.08 1.68 -17.89
C HIS A 133 0.36 2.70 -19.01
N ALA A 134 -0.61 3.56 -19.32
CA ALA A 134 -0.45 4.62 -20.31
C ALA A 134 0.13 5.87 -19.66
N TYR A 135 1.38 6.19 -19.96
CA TYR A 135 2.11 7.31 -19.42
C TYR A 135 2.59 8.24 -20.53
N ARG A 136 2.08 9.48 -20.55
CA ARG A 136 2.45 10.54 -21.51
C ARG A 136 2.41 10.10 -22.98
N GLY A 137 1.39 9.33 -23.35
CA GLY A 137 1.18 8.84 -24.72
C GLY A 137 1.99 7.59 -25.09
N GLU A 138 2.81 7.07 -24.16
CA GLU A 138 3.50 5.79 -24.30
C GLU A 138 2.92 4.75 -23.34
N VAL A 139 3.16 3.48 -23.62
CA VAL A 139 2.72 2.38 -22.77
C VAL A 139 3.94 1.80 -22.05
N ILE A 140 3.94 1.85 -20.72
CA ILE A 140 5.04 1.37 -19.87
C ILE A 140 4.62 0.13 -19.10
N PRO A 141 5.53 -0.85 -18.88
CA PRO A 141 5.26 -1.98 -18.01
C PRO A 141 5.28 -1.53 -16.55
N VAL A 142 4.37 -2.07 -15.74
CA VAL A 142 4.31 -1.82 -14.30
C VAL A 142 4.64 -3.10 -13.55
N ILE A 143 5.63 -3.00 -12.66
CA ILE A 143 6.16 -4.09 -11.87
C ILE A 143 5.59 -4.00 -10.45
N ASP A 144 4.97 -5.07 -10.00
CA ASP A 144 4.61 -5.29 -8.60
C ASP A 144 5.85 -5.75 -7.82
N LEU A 145 6.51 -4.81 -7.16
CA LEU A 145 7.75 -5.10 -6.46
C LEU A 145 7.54 -6.07 -5.28
N ALA A 146 6.38 -6.04 -4.62
CA ALA A 146 6.07 -6.96 -3.53
C ALA A 146 6.06 -8.40 -4.04
N ARG A 147 5.34 -8.65 -5.16
CA ARG A 147 5.32 -9.97 -5.79
C ARG A 147 6.69 -10.39 -6.33
N MET A 148 7.46 -9.45 -6.89
CA MET A 148 8.80 -9.74 -7.41
C MET A 148 9.79 -10.18 -6.31
N LEU A 149 9.51 -9.78 -5.06
CA LEU A 149 10.27 -10.16 -3.87
C LEU A 149 9.66 -11.35 -3.12
N GLY A 150 8.55 -11.91 -3.61
CA GLY A 150 7.89 -13.07 -3.00
C GLY A 150 6.99 -12.73 -1.81
N HIS A 151 6.68 -11.45 -1.60
CA HIS A 151 5.70 -11.05 -0.58
C HIS A 151 4.27 -11.19 -1.12
N PRO A 152 3.31 -11.58 -0.27
CA PRO A 152 1.91 -11.50 -0.62
C PRO A 152 1.56 -10.05 -0.95
N HIS A 153 0.83 -9.86 -2.03
CA HIS A 153 0.39 -8.54 -2.43
C HIS A 153 -0.82 -8.13 -1.60
N TYR A 154 -0.65 -7.12 -0.75
CA TYR A 154 -1.77 -6.52 -0.03
C TYR A 154 -2.29 -5.34 -0.83
N PHE A 155 -3.53 -5.45 -1.29
CA PHE A 155 -4.23 -4.34 -1.93
C PHE A 155 -4.63 -3.34 -0.85
N THR A 156 -3.80 -2.33 -0.61
CA THR A 156 -4.18 -1.11 0.11
C THR A 156 -5.04 -0.22 -0.80
N ASP A 157 -5.79 0.71 -0.21
CA ASP A 157 -6.53 1.73 -0.97
C ASP A 157 -5.61 2.85 -1.49
N TYR A 158 -4.35 2.86 -1.03
CA TYR A 158 -3.27 3.73 -1.53
C TYR A 158 -2.42 2.95 -2.53
N ARG A 159 -2.64 3.21 -3.82
CA ARG A 159 -1.95 2.50 -4.91
C ARG A 159 -1.28 3.53 -5.80
N GLN A 160 0.04 3.59 -5.71
CA GLN A 160 0.83 4.54 -6.47
C GLN A 160 1.83 3.78 -7.34
N ILE A 161 1.99 4.28 -8.56
CA ILE A 161 2.99 3.83 -9.50
C ILE A 161 4.11 4.87 -9.53
N ILE A 162 5.31 4.49 -9.12
CA ILE A 162 6.49 5.33 -9.28
C ILE A 162 7.01 5.12 -10.70
N VAL A 163 7.01 6.17 -11.52
CA VAL A 163 7.56 6.11 -12.87
C VAL A 163 9.07 6.27 -12.81
N ILE A 164 9.77 5.23 -13.22
CA ILE A 164 11.23 5.17 -13.31
C ILE A 164 11.65 5.36 -14.77
N GLU A 165 12.63 6.23 -15.00
CA GLU A 165 13.21 6.47 -16.31
C GLU A 165 14.73 6.69 -16.22
N ASP A 166 15.48 5.86 -16.95
CA ASP A 166 16.89 6.10 -17.24
C ASP A 166 17.07 6.33 -18.74
N LYS A 167 17.40 7.57 -19.10
CA LYS A 167 17.62 7.98 -20.49
C LYS A 167 18.87 7.35 -21.09
N ALA A 168 19.91 7.10 -20.28
CA ALA A 168 21.15 6.51 -20.77
C ALA A 168 20.94 5.05 -21.18
N ALA A 169 20.13 4.32 -20.40
CA ALA A 169 19.77 2.94 -20.69
C ALA A 169 18.52 2.79 -21.60
N SER A 170 17.91 3.90 -22.05
CA SER A 170 16.63 3.91 -22.79
C SER A 170 15.54 3.07 -22.11
N LEU A 171 15.46 3.22 -20.80
CA LEU A 171 14.69 2.41 -19.86
C LEU A 171 13.54 3.23 -19.29
N ARG A 172 12.31 2.71 -19.34
CA ARG A 172 11.14 3.32 -18.69
C ARG A 172 10.15 2.27 -18.20
N PHE A 173 9.77 2.34 -16.93
CA PHE A 173 8.82 1.41 -16.30
C PHE A 173 8.18 2.01 -15.05
N GLY A 174 7.07 1.41 -14.61
CA GLY A 174 6.41 1.74 -13.35
C GLY A 174 6.77 0.75 -12.25
N LEU A 175 6.90 1.25 -11.02
CA LEU A 175 6.95 0.44 -9.81
C LEU A 175 5.67 0.63 -9.03
N PHE A 176 4.91 -0.45 -8.87
CA PHE A 176 3.72 -0.46 -8.05
C PHE A 176 4.11 -0.63 -6.58
N VAL A 177 3.75 0.34 -5.74
CA VAL A 177 4.17 0.42 -4.33
C VAL A 177 2.98 0.65 -3.40
N SER A 178 3.14 0.27 -2.13
CA SER A 178 2.08 0.36 -1.12
C SER A 178 1.98 1.75 -0.48
N ALA A 179 3.11 2.47 -0.38
CA ALA A 179 3.13 3.84 0.14
C ALA A 179 4.38 4.58 -0.35
N LEU A 180 4.29 5.91 -0.46
CA LEU A 180 5.46 6.77 -0.64
C LEU A 180 5.99 7.24 0.71
N GLY A 181 7.31 7.43 0.77
CA GLY A 181 8.01 7.98 1.92
C GLY A 181 8.64 9.31 1.59
N GLU A 182 9.43 9.81 2.52
CA GLU A 182 10.18 11.05 2.33
C GLU A 182 11.46 10.83 1.51
N ILE A 183 12.11 11.91 1.07
CA ILE A 183 13.29 11.85 0.20
C ILE A 183 14.54 12.24 1.02
N PRO A 184 15.27 11.27 1.62
CA PRO A 184 16.51 11.55 2.34
C PRO A 184 17.68 11.86 1.41
N TYR A 185 18.65 12.58 1.95
CA TYR A 185 20.02 12.66 1.42
C TYR A 185 20.88 11.61 2.11
N LEU A 186 21.55 10.76 1.34
CA LEU A 186 22.47 9.72 1.83
C LEU A 186 23.89 10.00 1.34
N ALA A 187 24.85 10.04 2.26
CA ALA A 187 26.26 10.02 1.94
C ALA A 187 26.71 8.58 1.60
N PRO A 188 27.71 8.39 0.71
CA PRO A 188 28.23 7.06 0.37
C PRO A 188 28.70 6.25 1.59
N THR A 189 29.18 6.92 2.64
CA THR A 189 29.61 6.29 3.90
C THR A 189 28.49 5.64 4.69
N GLN A 190 27.22 6.03 4.44
CA GLN A 190 26.03 5.45 5.06
C GLN A 190 25.52 4.22 4.29
N ILE A 191 26.00 4.00 3.07
CA ILE A 191 25.55 2.93 2.18
C ILE A 191 26.53 1.77 2.24
N GLN A 192 26.04 0.60 2.61
CA GLN A 192 26.82 -0.63 2.64
C GLN A 192 26.24 -1.63 1.64
N PRO A 193 27.03 -2.13 0.69
CA PRO A 193 26.52 -3.08 -0.29
C PRO A 193 26.16 -4.40 0.39
N MET A 194 25.07 -5.05 -0.05
CA MET A 194 24.49 -6.22 0.63
C MET A 194 25.46 -7.41 0.72
N ASN A 195 26.38 -7.54 -0.23
CA ASN A 195 27.45 -8.53 -0.24
C ASN A 195 28.43 -8.40 0.96
N THR A 196 28.45 -7.25 1.64
CA THR A 196 29.24 -7.02 2.86
C THR A 196 28.69 -7.81 4.04
N PHE A 197 27.36 -8.00 4.09
CA PHE A 197 26.68 -8.71 5.17
C PHE A 197 26.59 -10.21 4.91
N PHE A 198 26.37 -10.61 3.66
CA PHE A 198 26.17 -12.00 3.29
C PHE A 198 27.17 -12.42 2.22
N ARG A 199 28.37 -12.84 2.64
CA ARG A 199 29.39 -13.40 1.72
C ARG A 199 28.80 -14.60 0.98
N GLY A 200 28.59 -14.45 -0.33
CA GLY A 200 28.12 -15.52 -1.22
C GLY A 200 26.60 -15.67 -1.36
N ALA A 201 25.77 -14.99 -0.55
CA ALA A 201 24.31 -15.20 -0.58
C ALA A 201 23.56 -14.28 -1.55
N SER A 202 24.14 -13.13 -1.92
CA SER A 202 23.53 -12.22 -2.90
C SER A 202 24.59 -11.64 -3.84
N HIS A 203 24.53 -12.04 -5.11
CA HIS A 203 25.35 -11.48 -6.19
C HIS A 203 24.61 -10.37 -6.95
N ASN A 204 23.48 -9.86 -6.44
CA ASN A 204 22.73 -8.83 -7.12
C ASN A 204 23.41 -7.46 -6.86
N PRO A 205 24.12 -6.88 -7.85
CA PRO A 205 24.92 -5.67 -7.65
C PRO A 205 24.05 -4.44 -7.36
N GLY A 206 22.74 -4.52 -7.61
CA GLY A 206 21.81 -3.40 -7.42
C GLY A 206 21.06 -3.42 -6.11
N ILE A 207 21.51 -4.13 -5.08
CA ILE A 207 20.90 -4.07 -3.75
C ILE A 207 21.97 -3.67 -2.71
N ALA A 208 21.71 -2.56 -2.01
CA ALA A 208 22.51 -2.09 -0.89
C ALA A 208 21.63 -1.84 0.34
N ILE A 209 22.25 -1.75 1.50
CA ILE A 209 21.57 -1.39 2.75
C ILE A 209 22.17 -0.07 3.22
N ALA A 210 21.32 0.93 3.37
CA ALA A 210 21.69 2.12 4.11
C ALA A 210 21.39 1.87 5.60
N ASN A 211 22.43 1.91 6.43
CA ASN A 211 22.24 1.87 7.88
C ASN A 211 21.83 3.27 8.34
N ILE A 212 20.63 3.36 8.90
CA ILE A 212 20.03 4.61 9.31
C ILE A 212 20.07 4.68 10.84
N ALA A 213 20.22 5.89 11.37
CA ALA A 213 20.18 6.13 12.80
C ALA A 213 18.97 5.43 13.46
N GLN A 214 19.15 4.96 14.70
CA GLN A 214 18.11 4.29 15.50
C GLN A 214 17.64 2.92 14.93
N ASN A 215 18.57 2.07 14.46
CA ASN A 215 18.28 0.68 14.04
C ASN A 215 17.30 0.53 12.86
N SER A 216 17.04 1.60 12.12
CA SER A 216 16.23 1.53 10.90
C SER A 216 17.13 1.13 9.73
N MET A 217 16.70 0.18 8.89
CA MET A 217 17.41 -0.20 7.67
C MET A 217 16.58 0.21 6.47
N LEU A 218 17.20 0.85 5.49
CA LEU A 218 16.60 1.15 4.19
C LEU A 218 17.30 0.32 3.13
N THR A 219 16.52 -0.49 2.42
CA THR A 219 17.04 -1.28 1.32
C THR A 219 17.08 -0.41 0.08
N LEU A 220 18.29 -0.12 -0.42
CA LEU A 220 18.48 0.62 -1.65
C LEU A 220 18.51 -0.35 -2.83
N ILE A 221 17.73 -0.04 -3.87
CA ILE A 221 17.64 -0.80 -5.10
C ILE A 221 18.00 0.10 -6.30
N THR A 222 18.67 -0.46 -7.30
CA THR A 222 19.00 0.29 -8.54
C THR A 222 17.96 0.05 -9.63
N ALA A 223 17.67 1.09 -10.42
CA ALA A 223 16.77 0.99 -11.57
C ALA A 223 17.20 -0.11 -12.55
N GLN A 224 18.51 -0.17 -12.83
CA GLN A 224 19.09 -1.14 -13.75
C GLN A 224 18.87 -2.58 -13.27
N SER A 225 19.16 -2.89 -12.01
CA SER A 225 19.04 -4.27 -11.53
C SER A 225 17.59 -4.75 -11.41
N LEU A 226 16.65 -3.84 -11.18
CA LEU A 226 15.22 -4.16 -11.29
C LEU A 226 14.87 -4.51 -12.74
N TRP A 227 15.33 -3.72 -13.70
CA TRP A 227 15.06 -3.95 -15.12
C TRP A 227 15.68 -5.24 -15.64
N ASP A 228 16.94 -5.52 -15.29
CA ASP A 228 17.63 -6.75 -15.68
C ASP A 228 16.89 -8.00 -15.15
N LYS A 229 16.31 -7.90 -13.94
CA LYS A 229 15.48 -8.98 -13.37
C LYS A 229 14.20 -9.19 -14.18
N VAL A 230 13.57 -8.12 -14.66
CA VAL A 230 12.39 -8.23 -15.54
C VAL A 230 12.76 -8.89 -16.88
N LEU A 231 13.88 -8.51 -17.47
CA LEU A 231 14.35 -9.06 -18.75
C LEU A 231 14.70 -10.55 -18.63
N SER A 232 15.40 -10.96 -17.57
CA SER A 232 15.80 -12.37 -17.39
C SER A 232 14.61 -13.33 -17.29
N VAL A 233 13.51 -12.90 -16.68
CA VAL A 233 12.28 -13.71 -16.60
C VAL A 233 11.53 -13.77 -17.93
N ARG A 234 11.56 -12.70 -18.74
CA ARG A 234 10.98 -12.72 -20.10
C ARG A 234 11.64 -13.77 -20.99
N SER A 235 12.97 -13.91 -20.89
CA SER A 235 13.70 -14.91 -21.67
C SER A 235 13.29 -16.35 -21.32
N GLN A 236 13.07 -16.64 -20.04
CA GLN A 236 12.67 -17.97 -19.57
C GLN A 236 11.23 -18.33 -19.95
N SER A 237 10.32 -17.35 -19.98
CA SER A 237 8.93 -17.55 -20.37
C SER A 237 8.75 -17.69 -21.88
N ALA A 238 9.55 -16.98 -22.69
CA ALA A 238 9.53 -17.13 -24.14
C ALA A 238 10.01 -18.52 -24.62
N GLU A 239 11.01 -19.12 -23.97
CA GLU A 239 11.49 -20.47 -24.32
C GLU A 239 10.46 -21.57 -24.04
N GLN A 240 9.59 -21.40 -23.05
CA GLN A 240 8.56 -22.39 -22.70
C GLN A 240 7.31 -22.35 -23.61
N VAL A 241 7.09 -21.27 -24.35
CA VAL A 241 5.93 -21.12 -25.25
C VAL A 241 6.19 -21.73 -26.63
N TYR A 242 7.46 -21.95 -26.99
CA TYR A 242 7.86 -22.53 -28.28
C TYR A 242 8.43 -23.96 -28.17
N ALA A 243 8.29 -24.60 -27.01
CA ALA A 243 8.68 -26.00 -26.77
C ALA A 243 7.44 -26.90 -26.64
#